data_AF-A0A4U7EYA7-F1
#
_entry.id   AF-A0A4U7EYA7-F1
#
_cell.length_a   1.000
_cell.length_b   1.000
_cell.length_c   1.000
_cell.angle_alpha   90.00
_cell.angle_beta   90.00
_cell.angle_gamma   90.00
#
_symmetry.space_group_name_H-M   'P 1'
#
loop_
_entity.id
_entity.type
_entity.pdbx_description
1 polymer ?
#
loop_
_entity_poly.entity_id
_entity_poly.type
_entity_poly.pdbx_seq_one_letter_code
_entity_poly.pdbx_strand_id
1 'polypeptide(L)'
;VSLAHSLRLNDPDDFTHNSFADALEEARELIDEDGRVPEHLRNAVEGHLSNFNISVGVTDDFMEALYNDEEFTFTNPRTEEPHVATPETKEIYDMFGLGEHVEVGEELSIPAQELWDDMIEGAHENGEPGVIYLERVNKEHSFDVEEHPDHRILATNPCGEQPLEEYEACNLGHINLSTLAAQDAPDWRVWSDEHADEY
;
A
#
# COMPACT_ATOMS: atom_id res chain seq x y z
N VAL A 1 10.65 17.46 16.33
CA VAL A 1 11.67 18.43 15.85
C VAL A 1 12.72 17.61 15.12
N SER A 2 12.72 17.59 13.79
CA SER A 2 13.36 16.50 13.04
C SER A 2 14.89 16.58 13.03
N LEU A 3 15.51 15.41 12.87
CA LEU A 3 16.96 15.22 12.75
C LEU A 3 17.56 16.06 11.59
N ALA A 4 16.78 16.34 10.55
CA ALA A 4 17.18 17.23 9.45
C ALA A 4 17.48 18.67 9.89
N HIS A 5 16.79 19.18 10.93
CA HIS A 5 17.14 20.46 11.56
C HIS A 5 18.40 20.35 12.43
N SER A 6 18.70 19.16 12.95
CA SER A 6 19.86 18.90 13.81
C SER A 6 21.15 18.63 13.00
N LEU A 7 21.02 18.11 11.77
CA LEU A 7 22.12 17.76 10.88
C LEU A 7 22.39 18.81 9.78
N ARG A 8 21.60 19.88 9.69
CA ARG A 8 21.73 20.96 8.67
C ARG A 8 21.72 20.48 7.21
N LEU A 9 21.12 19.33 6.91
CA LEU A 9 21.10 18.75 5.55
C LEU A 9 20.22 19.52 4.54
N ASN A 10 19.50 20.55 4.98
CA ASN A 10 18.70 21.46 4.15
C ASN A 10 19.10 22.92 4.39
N ASP A 11 20.39 23.19 4.62
CA ASP A 11 20.89 24.57 4.53
C ASP A 11 21.09 24.91 3.04
N PRO A 12 20.27 25.82 2.45
CA PRO A 12 20.42 26.21 1.05
C PRO A 12 21.76 26.90 0.75
N ASP A 13 22.58 27.19 1.77
CA ASP A 13 23.91 27.79 1.65
C ASP A 13 25.08 26.79 1.88
N ASP A 14 24.84 25.48 2.10
CA ASP A 14 25.89 24.48 2.33
C ASP A 14 25.96 23.38 1.24
N PHE A 15 27.07 23.37 0.47
CA PHE A 15 27.29 22.52 -0.71
C PHE A 15 28.27 21.36 -0.48
N THR A 16 28.55 20.96 0.76
CA THR A 16 29.69 20.06 1.04
C THR A 16 29.50 18.59 0.66
N HIS A 17 28.31 18.10 0.31
CA HIS A 17 28.08 16.67 0.08
C HIS A 17 27.39 16.37 -1.26
N ASN A 18 28.20 16.17 -2.31
CA ASN A 18 27.72 15.94 -3.69
C ASN A 18 28.00 14.51 -4.20
N SER A 19 28.29 13.54 -3.33
CA SER A 19 28.69 12.20 -3.76
C SER A 19 27.94 11.12 -2.97
N PHE A 20 27.15 10.33 -3.72
CA PHE A 20 26.40 9.17 -3.25
C PHE A 20 27.31 8.10 -2.62
N ALA A 21 28.60 8.08 -2.99
CA ALA A 21 29.57 7.11 -2.49
C ALA A 21 29.91 7.33 -1.00
N ASP A 22 29.97 8.57 -0.54
CA ASP A 22 30.32 8.90 0.85
C ASP A 22 29.14 8.57 1.80
N ALA A 23 27.90 8.80 1.34
CA ALA A 23 26.69 8.36 2.05
C ALA A 23 26.57 6.83 2.13
N LEU A 24 27.07 6.11 1.11
CA LEU A 24 27.07 4.65 1.08
C LEU A 24 28.13 4.04 2.03
N GLU A 25 29.24 4.74 2.26
CA GLU A 25 30.28 4.31 3.20
C GLU A 25 29.81 4.42 4.66
N GLU A 26 29.10 5.49 5.02
CA GLU A 26 28.52 5.65 6.36
C GLU A 26 27.41 4.62 6.62
N ALA A 27 26.57 4.33 5.61
CA ALA A 27 25.54 3.29 5.71
C ALA A 27 26.12 1.88 5.93
N ARG A 28 27.36 1.61 5.48
CA ARG A 28 28.05 0.34 5.72
C ARG A 28 28.50 0.14 7.16
N GLU A 29 28.71 1.23 7.92
CA GLU A 29 29.04 1.14 9.35
C GLU A 29 27.83 0.76 10.22
N LEU A 30 26.63 0.79 9.63
CA LEU A 30 25.36 0.44 10.28
C LEU A 30 24.95 -1.02 10.03
N ILE A 31 25.79 -1.82 9.36
CA ILE A 31 25.56 -3.23 9.08
C ILE A 31 26.32 -4.06 10.13
N ASP A 32 25.64 -5.03 10.74
CA ASP A 32 26.23 -5.93 11.73
C ASP A 32 27.24 -6.92 11.11
N GLU A 33 27.92 -7.68 11.97
CA GLU A 33 29.00 -8.59 11.58
C GLU A 33 28.55 -9.73 10.64
N ASP A 34 27.23 -9.97 10.56
CA ASP A 34 26.59 -10.97 9.69
C ASP A 34 26.05 -10.35 8.39
N GLY A 35 26.29 -9.06 8.15
CA GLY A 35 25.84 -8.36 6.95
C GLY A 35 24.40 -7.86 7.01
N ARG A 36 23.78 -7.81 8.20
CA ARG A 36 22.38 -7.42 8.38
C ARG A 36 22.26 -6.04 9.03
N VAL A 37 21.22 -5.29 8.68
CA VAL A 37 20.89 -4.04 9.37
C VAL A 37 20.28 -4.39 10.75
N PRO A 38 20.80 -3.85 11.87
CA PRO A 38 20.28 -4.08 13.21
C PRO A 38 18.79 -3.77 13.30
N GLU A 39 18.03 -4.63 13.98
CA GLU A 39 16.56 -4.60 14.05
C GLU A 39 15.99 -3.22 14.43
N HIS A 40 16.56 -2.59 15.46
CA HIS A 40 16.18 -1.24 15.92
C HIS A 40 16.50 -0.10 14.93
N LEU A 41 17.29 -0.37 13.88
CA LEU A 41 17.61 0.56 12.80
C LEU A 41 16.83 0.25 11.51
N ARG A 42 16.17 -0.91 11.40
CA ARG A 42 15.38 -1.26 10.20
C ARG A 42 14.26 -0.24 9.96
N ASN A 43 13.60 0.20 11.04
CA ASN A 43 12.62 1.30 11.00
C ASN A 43 13.28 2.69 11.01
N ALA A 44 14.59 2.80 11.30
CA ALA A 44 15.31 4.07 11.19
C ALA A 44 15.79 4.36 9.75
N VAL A 45 15.78 3.36 8.85
CA VAL A 45 15.95 3.53 7.39
C VAL A 45 14.66 4.00 6.70
N GLU A 46 13.63 4.35 7.47
CA GLU A 46 12.40 5.05 7.05
C GLU A 46 12.67 6.51 6.62
N GLY A 47 13.91 6.87 6.29
CA GLY A 47 14.29 8.19 5.77
C GLY A 47 14.12 8.35 4.26
N HIS A 48 13.90 7.26 3.52
CA HIS A 48 13.86 7.31 2.04
C HIS A 48 12.46 7.58 1.45
N LEU A 49 11.38 7.29 2.19
CA LEU A 49 10.00 7.50 1.72
C LEU A 49 9.11 8.25 2.72
N SER A 50 9.66 8.87 3.78
CA SER A 50 8.89 9.53 4.86
C SER A 50 7.93 10.66 4.42
N ASN A 51 7.99 11.08 3.16
CA ASN A 51 7.12 12.12 2.59
C ASN A 51 6.17 11.58 1.52
N PHE A 52 6.07 10.25 1.38
CA PHE A 52 5.17 9.57 0.44
C PHE A 52 4.16 8.73 1.23
N ASN A 53 2.91 8.74 0.77
CA ASN A 53 1.91 7.78 1.21
C ASN A 53 2.07 6.48 0.40
N ILE A 54 1.82 5.34 1.02
CA ILE A 54 1.98 4.02 0.40
C ILE A 54 0.63 3.33 0.44
N SER A 55 0.19 2.80 -0.70
CA SER A 55 -1.05 2.03 -0.75
C SER A 55 -0.83 0.72 -1.49
N VAL A 56 -1.53 -0.32 -1.03
CA VAL A 56 -1.55 -1.64 -1.67
C VAL A 56 -2.89 -1.84 -2.37
N GLY A 57 -2.82 -2.20 -3.65
CA GLY A 57 -3.96 -2.67 -4.41
C GLY A 57 -4.18 -4.16 -4.17
N VAL A 58 -5.35 -4.54 -3.63
CA VAL A 58 -5.73 -5.95 -3.44
C VAL A 58 -6.64 -6.42 -4.58
N THR A 59 -6.49 -7.70 -4.92
CA THR A 59 -7.26 -8.41 -5.95
C THR A 59 -8.24 -9.40 -5.32
N ASP A 60 -9.21 -9.87 -6.10
CA ASP A 60 -10.13 -10.93 -5.72
C ASP A 60 -9.39 -12.19 -5.30
N ASP A 61 -8.42 -12.64 -6.10
CA ASP A 61 -7.68 -13.86 -5.84
C ASP A 61 -6.93 -13.79 -4.50
N PHE A 62 -6.36 -12.62 -4.16
CA PHE A 62 -5.74 -12.42 -2.85
C PHE A 62 -6.76 -12.47 -1.72
N MET A 63 -7.90 -11.78 -1.87
CA MET A 63 -8.94 -11.76 -0.85
C MET A 63 -9.58 -13.14 -0.66
N GLU A 64 -9.77 -13.90 -1.74
CA GLU A 64 -10.27 -15.27 -1.69
C GLU A 64 -9.28 -16.19 -0.96
N ALA A 65 -7.99 -16.12 -1.30
CA ALA A 65 -6.96 -16.87 -0.59
C ALA A 65 -6.93 -16.53 0.91
N LEU A 66 -7.05 -15.25 1.27
CA LEU A 66 -7.14 -14.80 2.65
C LEU A 66 -8.37 -15.37 3.38
N TYR A 67 -9.55 -15.33 2.76
CA TYR A 67 -10.77 -15.87 3.39
C TYR A 67 -10.74 -17.40 3.54
N ASN A 68 -10.02 -18.09 2.67
CA ASN A 68 -9.93 -19.55 2.65
C ASN A 68 -8.72 -20.10 3.42
N ASP A 69 -7.88 -19.26 4.01
CA ASP A 69 -6.63 -19.65 4.70
C ASP A 69 -5.66 -20.37 3.74
N GLU A 70 -5.49 -19.80 2.54
CA GLU A 70 -4.67 -20.34 1.46
C GLU A 70 -3.42 -19.49 1.19
N GLU A 71 -2.49 -20.07 0.44
CA GLU A 71 -1.30 -19.37 -0.06
C GLU A 71 -1.66 -18.48 -1.25
N PHE A 72 -0.98 -17.34 -1.36
CA PHE A 72 -1.06 -16.43 -2.49
C PHE A 72 0.20 -16.50 -3.35
N THR A 73 0.04 -16.96 -4.60
CA THR A 73 1.12 -17.05 -5.58
C THR A 73 1.32 -15.72 -6.29
N PHE A 74 2.55 -15.21 -6.26
CA PHE A 74 2.92 -13.94 -6.86
C PHE A 74 3.12 -14.07 -8.37
N THR A 75 2.53 -13.16 -9.13
CA THR A 75 2.64 -13.12 -10.59
C THR A 75 3.73 -12.15 -11.04
N ASN A 76 4.55 -12.57 -12.00
CA ASN A 76 5.51 -11.67 -12.63
C ASN A 76 4.78 -10.74 -13.63
N PRO A 77 4.79 -9.41 -13.43
CA PRO A 77 4.00 -8.48 -14.26
C PRO A 77 4.49 -8.34 -15.70
N ARG A 78 5.66 -8.89 -16.04
CA ARG A 78 6.19 -8.89 -17.41
C ARG A 78 5.80 -10.13 -18.20
N THR A 79 5.64 -11.25 -17.52
CA THR A 79 5.37 -12.54 -18.17
C THR A 79 3.96 -13.03 -17.92
N GLU A 80 3.27 -12.50 -16.90
CA GLU A 80 1.93 -12.93 -16.46
C GLU A 80 1.91 -14.40 -15.99
N GLU A 81 3.07 -14.93 -15.63
CA GLU A 81 3.27 -16.28 -15.11
C GLU A 81 3.68 -16.20 -13.63
N PRO A 82 3.53 -17.30 -12.85
CA PRO A 82 4.05 -17.38 -11.49
C PRO A 82 5.52 -16.95 -11.40
N HIS A 83 5.83 -16.06 -10.46
CA HIS A 83 7.19 -15.61 -10.21
C HIS A 83 8.00 -16.75 -9.59
N VAL A 84 9.09 -17.14 -10.24
CA VAL A 84 10.00 -18.14 -9.69
C VAL A 84 11.01 -17.43 -8.79
N ALA A 85 11.09 -17.85 -7.52
CA ALA A 85 11.95 -17.23 -6.54
C ALA A 85 13.43 -17.34 -6.90
N THR A 86 14.13 -16.22 -6.88
CA THR A 86 15.58 -16.13 -7.06
C THR A 86 16.30 -16.06 -5.70
N PRO A 87 17.63 -16.23 -5.63
CA PRO A 87 18.37 -15.98 -4.40
C PRO A 87 18.11 -14.59 -3.81
N GLU A 88 18.00 -13.57 -4.65
CA GLU A 88 17.69 -12.20 -4.23
C GLU A 88 16.24 -12.06 -3.72
N THR A 89 15.30 -12.82 -4.30
CA THR A 89 13.93 -12.89 -3.77
C THR A 89 13.96 -13.45 -2.35
N LYS A 90 14.65 -14.58 -2.13
CA LYS A 90 14.75 -15.19 -0.80
C LYS A 90 15.41 -14.25 0.21
N GLU A 91 16.50 -13.59 -0.17
CA GLU A 91 17.18 -12.62 0.68
C GLU A 91 16.25 -11.48 1.15
N ILE A 92 15.44 -10.92 0.24
CA ILE A 92 14.47 -9.88 0.58
C ILE A 92 13.44 -10.40 1.58
N TYR A 93 12.83 -11.56 1.32
CA TYR A 93 11.79 -12.11 2.19
C TYR A 93 12.36 -12.57 3.55
N ASP A 94 13.61 -13.05 3.62
CA ASP A 94 14.32 -13.33 4.86
C ASP A 94 14.45 -12.08 5.76
N MET A 95 14.63 -10.89 5.17
CA MET A 95 14.74 -9.64 5.94
C MET A 95 13.47 -9.29 6.70
N PHE A 96 12.31 -9.70 6.18
CA PHE A 96 10.98 -9.45 6.73
C PHE A 96 10.38 -10.67 7.44
N GLY A 97 11.18 -11.71 7.70
CA GLY A 97 10.71 -12.89 8.44
C GLY A 97 9.90 -13.90 7.63
N LEU A 98 9.69 -13.65 6.33
CA LEU A 98 8.89 -14.50 5.43
C LEU A 98 9.71 -15.54 4.67
N GLY A 99 11.03 -15.57 4.86
CA GLY A 99 11.92 -16.39 4.05
C GLY A 99 11.80 -17.91 4.26
N GLU A 100 11.10 -18.37 5.30
CA GLU A 100 10.76 -19.79 5.46
C GLU A 100 9.75 -20.30 4.42
N HIS A 101 8.97 -19.39 3.83
CA HIS A 101 8.02 -19.68 2.76
C HIS A 101 8.64 -19.62 1.36
N VAL A 102 9.92 -19.22 1.24
CA VAL A 102 10.56 -18.98 -0.06
C VAL A 102 11.65 -20.00 -0.35
N GLU A 103 11.44 -20.86 -1.35
CA GLU A 103 12.44 -21.80 -1.86
C GLU A 103 12.94 -21.38 -3.25
N VAL A 104 14.27 -21.34 -3.43
CA VAL A 104 14.87 -20.84 -4.68
C VAL A 104 14.61 -21.82 -5.83
N GLY A 105 14.05 -21.32 -6.92
CA GLY A 105 13.69 -22.13 -8.08
C GLY A 105 12.26 -22.69 -8.06
N GLU A 106 11.50 -22.43 -7.00
CA GLU A 106 10.06 -22.73 -6.91
C GLU A 106 9.22 -21.47 -7.14
N GLU A 107 7.93 -21.65 -7.38
CA GLU A 107 6.97 -20.53 -7.47
C GLU A 107 6.89 -19.81 -6.12
N LEU A 108 6.99 -18.49 -6.13
CA LEU A 108 6.84 -17.67 -4.95
C LEU A 108 5.37 -17.67 -4.52
N SER A 109 5.09 -18.35 -3.42
CA SER A 109 3.77 -18.41 -2.78
C SER A 109 3.98 -18.22 -1.28
N ILE A 110 3.12 -17.41 -0.65
CA ILE A 110 3.19 -17.06 0.78
C ILE A 110 1.78 -17.17 1.34
N PRO A 111 1.55 -17.64 2.58
CA PRO A 111 0.22 -17.61 3.19
C PRO A 111 -0.37 -16.21 3.11
N ALA A 112 -1.59 -16.08 2.56
CA ALA A 112 -2.22 -14.77 2.40
C ALA A 112 -2.43 -14.06 3.76
N GLN A 113 -2.61 -14.86 4.83
CA GLN A 113 -2.72 -14.38 6.20
C GLN A 113 -1.46 -13.67 6.68
N GLU A 114 -0.26 -14.19 6.41
CA GLU A 114 1.01 -13.56 6.84
C GLU A 114 1.19 -12.20 6.14
N LEU A 115 0.91 -12.13 4.84
CA LEU A 115 0.96 -10.87 4.08
C LEU A 115 -0.06 -9.86 4.60
N TRP A 116 -1.25 -10.32 4.98
CA TRP A 116 -2.31 -9.49 5.51
C TRP A 116 -1.99 -8.93 6.89
N ASP A 117 -1.41 -9.77 7.76
CA ASP A 117 -1.00 -9.37 9.10
C ASP A 117 0.14 -8.35 9.05
N ASP A 118 1.12 -8.51 8.16
CA ASP A 118 2.17 -7.51 7.92
C ASP A 118 1.59 -6.14 7.47
N MET A 119 0.59 -6.15 6.59
CA MET A 119 -0.10 -4.91 6.17
C MET A 119 -0.85 -4.26 7.33
N ILE A 120 -1.52 -5.04 8.18
CA ILE A 120 -2.22 -4.53 9.37
C ILE A 120 -1.23 -3.95 10.36
N GLU A 121 -0.12 -4.63 10.62
CA GLU A 121 0.89 -4.18 11.57
C GLU A 121 1.49 -2.85 11.13
N GLY A 122 1.90 -2.72 9.86
CA GLY A 122 2.35 -1.45 9.31
C GLY A 122 1.30 -0.34 9.49
N ALA A 123 0.05 -0.62 9.09
CA ALA A 123 -1.02 0.38 9.18
C ALA A 123 -1.32 0.79 10.62
N HIS A 124 -1.15 -0.11 11.58
CA HIS A 124 -1.27 0.18 13.00
C HIS A 124 -0.09 1.00 13.54
N GLU A 125 1.13 0.73 13.07
CA GLU A 125 2.35 1.41 13.52
C GLU A 125 2.46 2.86 13.02
N ASN A 126 2.22 3.10 11.73
CA ASN A 126 2.46 4.41 11.13
C ASN A 126 1.32 4.93 10.23
N GLY A 127 0.22 4.19 10.11
CA GLY A 127 -0.94 4.56 9.29
C GLY A 127 -0.85 4.14 7.82
N GLU A 128 0.19 3.38 7.45
CA GLU A 128 0.46 2.92 6.07
C GLU A 128 0.74 1.39 6.06
N PRO A 129 0.37 0.64 5.02
CA PRO A 129 -0.22 1.15 3.78
C PRO A 129 -1.73 1.34 3.88
N GLY A 130 -2.26 2.27 3.09
CA GLY A 130 -3.67 2.25 2.72
C GLY A 130 -4.01 1.03 1.85
N VAL A 131 -5.22 0.51 1.93
CA VAL A 131 -5.67 -0.63 1.11
C VAL A 131 -6.76 -0.18 0.14
N ILE A 132 -6.62 -0.53 -1.14
CA ILE A 132 -7.63 -0.29 -2.16
C ILE A 132 -7.93 -1.56 -2.95
N TYR A 133 -9.22 -1.83 -3.18
CA TYR A 133 -9.67 -2.96 -3.98
C TYR A 133 -9.90 -2.52 -5.43
N LEU A 134 -8.83 -2.48 -6.23
CA LEU A 134 -8.87 -1.93 -7.59
C LEU A 134 -9.74 -2.75 -8.54
N GLU A 135 -9.81 -4.07 -8.38
CA GLU A 135 -10.70 -4.89 -9.21
C GLU A 135 -12.17 -4.59 -8.94
N ARG A 136 -12.54 -4.42 -7.67
CA ARG A 136 -13.89 -4.00 -7.30
C ARG A 136 -14.24 -2.64 -7.87
N VAL A 137 -13.31 -1.69 -7.84
CA VAL A 137 -13.44 -0.36 -8.46
C VAL A 137 -13.74 -0.49 -9.95
N ASN A 138 -12.97 -1.31 -10.67
CA ASN A 138 -13.16 -1.50 -12.12
C ASN A 138 -14.46 -2.24 -12.45
N LYS A 139 -14.91 -3.19 -11.61
CA LYS A 139 -16.19 -3.90 -11.80
C LYS A 139 -17.43 -3.01 -11.62
N GLU A 140 -17.31 -1.98 -10.78
CA GLU A 140 -18.38 -0.99 -10.55
C GLU A 140 -18.16 0.30 -11.34
N HIS A 141 -17.14 0.33 -12.22
CA HIS A 141 -16.90 1.46 -13.09
C HIS A 141 -18.06 1.60 -14.08
N SER A 142 -18.33 2.83 -14.50
CA SER A 142 -19.36 3.12 -15.50
C SER A 142 -19.02 2.55 -16.88
N PHE A 143 -17.73 2.31 -17.15
CA PHE A 143 -17.27 1.60 -18.35
C PHE A 143 -17.03 0.12 -18.04
N ASP A 144 -17.47 -0.74 -18.96
CA ASP A 144 -17.03 -2.13 -18.97
C ASP A 144 -15.56 -2.16 -19.44
N VAL A 145 -14.66 -2.43 -18.50
CA VAL A 145 -13.21 -2.42 -18.77
C VAL A 145 -12.72 -3.66 -19.52
N GLU A 146 -13.56 -4.70 -19.69
CA GLU A 146 -13.24 -5.84 -20.55
C GLU A 146 -13.50 -5.48 -22.03
N GLU A 147 -14.62 -4.78 -22.29
CA GLU A 147 -14.93 -4.26 -23.63
C GLU A 147 -14.09 -3.02 -23.98
N HIS A 148 -13.76 -2.21 -22.97
CA HIS A 148 -13.02 -0.96 -23.11
C HIS A 148 -11.81 -0.89 -22.15
N PRO A 149 -10.74 -1.66 -22.41
CA PRO A 149 -9.58 -1.76 -21.53
C PRO A 149 -8.80 -0.45 -21.38
N ASP A 150 -9.01 0.52 -22.27
CA ASP A 150 -8.45 1.87 -22.19
C ASP A 150 -9.06 2.72 -21.06
N HIS A 151 -10.23 2.33 -20.52
CA HIS A 151 -10.88 2.97 -19.38
C HIS A 151 -10.53 2.31 -18.03
N ARG A 152 -9.53 1.41 -18.00
CA ARG A 152 -9.15 0.71 -16.77
C ARG A 152 -8.49 1.66 -15.77
N ILE A 153 -9.00 1.65 -14.55
CA ILE A 153 -8.45 2.41 -13.42
C ILE A 153 -7.33 1.59 -12.76
N LEU A 154 -6.13 2.18 -12.67
CA LEU A 154 -4.93 1.52 -12.15
C LEU A 154 -4.52 1.98 -10.75
N ALA A 155 -5.07 3.09 -10.27
CA ALA A 155 -4.76 3.66 -8.97
C ALA A 155 -5.89 4.59 -8.50
N THR A 156 -5.77 5.08 -7.25
CA THR A 156 -6.61 6.15 -6.70
C THR A 156 -5.77 7.39 -6.42
N ASN A 157 -6.45 8.50 -6.11
CA ASN A 157 -5.79 9.73 -5.68
C ASN A 157 -5.19 9.58 -4.26
N PRO A 158 -4.36 10.53 -3.79
CA PRO A 158 -3.69 10.44 -2.48
C PRO A 158 -4.60 10.30 -1.26
N CYS A 159 -5.89 10.68 -1.38
CA CYS A 159 -6.87 10.60 -0.31
C CYS A 159 -7.75 9.33 -0.41
N GLY A 160 -7.59 8.52 -1.47
CA GLY A 160 -8.24 7.22 -1.65
C GLY A 160 -9.69 7.27 -2.15
N GLU A 161 -10.33 8.44 -2.20
CA GLU A 161 -11.75 8.62 -2.50
C GLU A 161 -12.08 8.81 -3.97
N GLN A 162 -11.07 8.91 -4.85
CA GLN A 162 -11.24 9.14 -6.28
C GLN A 162 -10.39 8.17 -7.10
N PRO A 163 -10.91 6.96 -7.38
CA PRO A 163 -10.40 6.14 -8.47
C PRO A 163 -10.71 6.84 -9.80
N LEU A 164 -9.67 7.16 -10.57
CA LEU A 164 -9.75 7.96 -11.78
C LEU A 164 -8.98 7.28 -12.91
N GLU A 165 -9.41 7.51 -14.15
CA GLU A 165 -8.65 7.09 -15.33
C GLU A 165 -7.37 7.92 -15.47
N GLU A 166 -6.44 7.44 -16.31
CA GLU A 166 -5.20 8.16 -16.55
C GLU A 166 -5.47 9.60 -17.02
N TYR A 167 -4.79 10.56 -16.40
CA TYR A 167 -4.85 12.00 -16.71
C TYR A 167 -6.20 12.70 -16.41
N GLU A 168 -7.11 12.06 -15.68
CA GLU A 168 -8.32 12.74 -15.20
C GLU A 168 -8.04 13.68 -14.02
N ALA A 169 -8.92 14.68 -13.88
CA ALA A 169 -8.81 15.69 -12.83
C ALA A 169 -9.88 15.49 -11.75
N CYS A 170 -9.42 15.51 -10.51
CA CYS A 170 -10.26 15.45 -9.33
C CYS A 170 -10.99 16.79 -9.09
N ASN A 171 -12.26 16.88 -9.53
CA ASN A 171 -13.08 18.10 -9.42
C ASN A 171 -14.06 17.99 -8.24
N LEU A 172 -13.65 18.45 -7.06
CA LEU A 172 -14.36 18.20 -5.81
C LEU A 172 -15.30 19.33 -5.36
N GLY A 173 -16.39 18.93 -4.70
CA GLY A 173 -17.29 19.78 -3.93
C GLY A 173 -17.90 18.97 -2.78
N HIS A 174 -18.45 19.64 -1.76
CA HIS A 174 -19.10 18.96 -0.64
C HIS A 174 -20.48 19.58 -0.34
N ILE A 175 -21.38 18.76 0.21
CA ILE A 175 -22.69 19.19 0.71
C ILE A 175 -22.64 19.24 2.22
N ASN A 176 -23.08 20.34 2.83
CA ASN A 176 -23.20 20.43 4.28
C ASN A 176 -24.49 19.75 4.76
N LEU A 177 -24.39 18.47 5.16
CA LEU A 177 -25.55 17.70 5.63
C LEU A 177 -26.19 18.27 6.91
N SER A 178 -25.43 19.00 7.74
CA SER A 178 -25.97 19.58 8.99
C SER A 178 -27.06 20.62 8.76
N THR A 179 -27.12 21.24 7.57
CA THR A 179 -28.19 22.20 7.21
C THR A 179 -29.43 21.52 6.65
N LEU A 180 -29.34 20.23 6.32
CA LEU A 180 -30.44 19.43 5.74
C LEU A 180 -31.08 18.50 6.77
N ALA A 181 -30.40 18.25 7.89
CA ALA A 181 -30.90 17.39 8.96
C ALA A 181 -32.19 17.96 9.56
N ALA A 182 -33.29 17.23 9.41
CA ALA A 182 -34.53 17.52 10.13
C ALA A 182 -34.37 17.09 11.58
N GLN A 183 -34.34 18.05 12.51
CA GLN A 183 -34.08 17.79 13.94
C GLN A 183 -35.19 16.96 14.60
N ASP A 184 -36.40 17.00 14.04
CA ASP A 184 -37.57 16.26 14.52
C ASP A 184 -37.80 14.95 13.73
N ALA A 185 -36.91 14.59 12.80
CA ALA A 185 -37.04 13.35 12.07
C ALA A 185 -36.79 12.15 13.01
N PRO A 186 -37.54 11.05 12.83
CA PRO A 186 -37.22 9.80 13.52
C PRO A 186 -35.84 9.29 13.07
N ASP A 187 -35.24 8.42 13.88
CA ASP A 187 -34.03 7.67 13.49
C ASP A 187 -34.25 7.00 12.13
N TRP A 188 -33.24 7.00 11.27
CA TRP A 188 -33.30 6.42 9.92
C TRP A 188 -33.88 5.00 9.92
N ARG A 189 -33.54 4.18 10.93
CA ARG A 189 -34.01 2.79 11.02
C ARG A 189 -35.52 2.74 11.24
N VAL A 190 -36.06 3.63 12.09
CA VAL A 190 -37.50 3.75 12.35
C VAL A 190 -38.23 4.23 11.10
N TRP A 191 -37.69 5.25 10.42
CA TRP A 191 -38.26 5.73 9.17
C TRP A 191 -38.27 4.63 8.08
N SER A 192 -37.15 3.91 7.93
CA SER A 192 -36.97 2.85 6.95
C SER A 192 -37.92 1.67 7.19
N ASP A 193 -38.10 1.22 8.44
CA ASP A 193 -39.02 0.13 8.77
C ASP A 193 -40.48 0.43 8.36
N GLU A 194 -40.85 1.72 8.34
CA GLU A 194 -42.20 2.17 8.00
C GLU A 194 -42.37 2.49 6.50
N HIS A 195 -41.31 2.88 5.79
CA HIS A 195 -41.41 3.48 4.45
C HIS A 195 -40.50 2.88 3.38
N ALA A 196 -39.57 1.97 3.70
CA ALA A 196 -38.59 1.46 2.73
C ALA A 196 -39.25 0.75 1.54
N ASP A 197 -40.35 0.03 1.77
CA ASP A 197 -41.08 -0.67 0.71
C ASP A 197 -41.79 0.28 -0.29
N GLU A 198 -41.84 1.59 0.01
CA GLU A 198 -42.43 2.61 -0.87
C GLU A 198 -41.45 3.12 -1.94
N TYR A 199 -40.16 2.78 -1.86
CA TYR A 199 -39.08 3.26 -2.74
C TYR A 199 -38.25 2.12 -3.34
#